data_AF-A0A9Q4KJA6-F1
#
_entry.id   AF-A0A9Q4KJA6-F1
#
_cell.length_a   1.000
_cell.length_b   1.000
_cell.length_c   1.000
_cell.angle_alpha   90.00
_cell.angle_beta   90.00
_cell.angle_gamma   90.00
#
_symmetry.space_group_name_H-M   'P 1'
#
loop_
_entity.id
_entity.type
_entity.pdbx_description
1 polymer ?
#
loop_
_entity_poly.entity_id
_entity_poly.type
_entity_poly.pdbx_seq_one_letter_code
_entity_poly.pdbx_strand_id
1 'polypeptide(L)'
;MSEFIPLEQFLQQNYDYTRSQLISLKCNDFARKDMSRFKNINNTIYIHKDFPNIYKNKVLLCEELYFKVRVHFKSDYDMAKYFAPLMGEKLIILVNHFYVLKFWQSERKIHKTLKLIDEFEKFLKGKK
;
A
#
# COMPACT_ATOMS: atom_id res chain seq x y z
N MET A 1 9.60 2.40 -23.89
CA MET A 1 9.37 1.02 -23.40
C MET A 1 7.92 0.92 -22.95
N SER A 2 7.19 -0.15 -23.30
CA SER A 2 5.80 -0.37 -22.85
C SER A 2 5.73 -0.39 -21.32
N GLU A 3 4.76 0.30 -20.73
CA GLU A 3 4.49 0.30 -19.27
C GLU A 3 3.98 -1.07 -18.78
N PHE A 4 3.49 -1.90 -19.70
CA PHE A 4 2.95 -3.22 -19.43
C PHE A 4 3.82 -4.31 -20.05
N ILE A 5 4.05 -5.39 -19.28
CA ILE A 5 4.75 -6.60 -19.72
C ILE A 5 3.82 -7.82 -19.58
N PRO A 6 4.05 -8.90 -20.34
CA PRO A 6 3.31 -10.15 -20.17
C PRO A 6 3.43 -10.69 -18.74
N LEU A 7 2.33 -11.26 -18.22
CA LEU A 7 2.28 -11.83 -16.87
C LEU A 7 3.38 -12.88 -16.62
N GLU A 8 3.68 -13.72 -17.62
CA GLU A 8 4.74 -14.72 -17.51
C GLU A 8 6.12 -14.09 -17.31
N GLN A 9 6.40 -13.02 -18.08
CA GLN A 9 7.65 -12.28 -17.95
C GLN A 9 7.75 -11.62 -16.57
N PHE A 10 6.65 -11.08 -16.06
CA PHE A 10 6.60 -10.50 -14.72
C PHE A 10 6.91 -11.53 -13.63
N LEU A 11 6.32 -12.73 -13.72
CA LEU A 11 6.55 -13.83 -12.78
C LEU A 11 8.01 -14.31 -12.80
N GLN A 12 8.66 -14.32 -13.97
CA GLN A 12 10.08 -14.63 -14.09
C GLN A 12 10.98 -13.59 -13.41
N GLN A 13 10.56 -12.32 -13.39
CA GLN A 13 11.32 -11.22 -12.80
C GLN A 13 11.04 -11.03 -11.30
N ASN A 14 9.93 -11.56 -10.78
CA ASN A 14 9.47 -11.29 -9.42
C ASN A 14 9.04 -12.59 -8.70
N TYR A 15 10.03 -13.33 -8.18
CA TYR A 15 9.83 -14.64 -7.54
C TYR A 15 8.95 -14.62 -6.27
N ASP A 16 8.73 -13.46 -5.67
CA ASP A 16 7.87 -13.28 -4.49
C ASP A 16 6.37 -13.47 -4.80
N TYR A 17 5.98 -13.50 -6.08
CA TYR A 17 4.59 -13.56 -6.50
C TYR A 17 4.25 -14.89 -7.15
N THR A 18 3.13 -15.48 -6.73
CA THR A 18 2.55 -16.63 -7.39
C THR A 18 1.55 -16.22 -8.46
N ARG A 19 1.44 -17.02 -9.52
CA ARG A 19 0.42 -16.85 -10.57
C ARG A 19 -0.99 -16.73 -9.96
N SER A 20 -1.31 -17.57 -8.98
CA SER A 20 -2.63 -17.60 -8.32
C SER A 20 -2.98 -16.27 -7.64
N GLN A 21 -2.02 -15.67 -6.92
CA GLN A 21 -2.19 -14.35 -6.31
C GLN A 21 -2.46 -13.27 -7.36
N LEU A 22 -1.68 -13.24 -8.44
CA LEU A 22 -1.84 -12.24 -9.51
C LEU A 22 -3.16 -12.41 -10.28
N ILE A 23 -3.62 -13.64 -10.51
CA ILE A 23 -4.94 -13.90 -11.12
C ILE A 23 -6.06 -13.42 -10.20
N SER A 24 -5.96 -13.68 -8.90
CA SER A 24 -6.95 -13.20 -7.92
C SER A 24 -7.02 -11.67 -7.91
N LEU A 25 -5.88 -10.99 -7.97
CA LEU A 25 -5.81 -9.52 -8.07
C LEU A 25 -6.44 -9.01 -9.37
N LYS A 26 -6.12 -9.64 -10.52
CA LYS A 26 -6.73 -9.32 -11.81
C LYS A 26 -8.26 -9.41 -11.77
N CYS A 27 -8.79 -10.49 -11.19
CA CYS A 27 -10.23 -10.68 -11.09
C CYS A 27 -10.89 -9.56 -10.27
N ASN A 28 -10.27 -9.15 -9.18
CA ASN A 28 -10.76 -8.02 -8.38
C ASN A 28 -10.71 -6.69 -9.14
N ASP A 29 -9.66 -6.44 -9.92
CA ASP A 29 -9.51 -5.23 -10.72
C ASP A 29 -10.57 -5.14 -11.81
N PHE A 30 -10.78 -6.24 -12.51
CA PHE A 30 -11.78 -6.32 -13.58
C PHE A 30 -13.19 -6.16 -13.03
N ALA A 31 -13.49 -6.76 -11.87
CA ALA A 31 -14.77 -6.56 -11.18
C ALA A 31 -15.01 -5.08 -10.80
N ARG A 32 -13.94 -4.32 -10.55
CA ARG A 32 -13.97 -2.90 -10.20
C ARG A 32 -13.82 -1.96 -11.40
N LYS A 33 -13.69 -2.49 -12.62
CA LYS A 33 -13.38 -1.73 -13.84
C LYS A 33 -12.07 -0.93 -13.75
N ASP A 34 -11.12 -1.39 -12.94
CA ASP A 34 -9.79 -0.79 -12.82
C ASP A 34 -8.83 -1.46 -13.81
N MET A 35 -8.26 -0.68 -14.72
CA MET A 35 -7.30 -1.14 -15.74
C MET A 35 -5.88 -0.61 -15.51
N SER A 36 -5.62 -0.01 -14.34
CA SER A 36 -4.31 0.59 -14.02
C SER A 36 -3.20 -0.45 -13.89
N ARG A 37 -3.53 -1.67 -13.43
CA ARG A 37 -2.55 -2.72 -13.13
C ARG A 37 -2.54 -3.88 -14.12
N PHE A 38 -3.71 -4.29 -14.59
CA PHE A 38 -3.86 -5.43 -15.50
C PHE A 38 -4.57 -5.02 -16.79
N LYS A 39 -4.11 -5.57 -17.91
CA LYS A 39 -4.78 -5.48 -19.21
C LYS A 39 -4.91 -6.87 -19.81
N ASN A 40 -5.98 -7.09 -20.55
CA ASN A 40 -6.15 -8.30 -21.36
C ASN A 40 -6.20 -7.90 -22.83
N ILE A 41 -5.24 -8.36 -23.62
CA ILE A 41 -5.12 -8.04 -25.04
C ILE A 41 -4.86 -9.36 -25.76
N ASN A 42 -5.71 -9.72 -26.73
CA ASN A 42 -5.58 -10.95 -27.52
C ASN A 42 -5.36 -12.20 -26.65
N ASN A 43 -6.19 -12.38 -25.62
CA ASN A 43 -6.10 -13.45 -24.62
C ASN A 43 -4.80 -13.51 -23.80
N THR A 44 -3.92 -12.53 -23.95
CA THR A 44 -2.69 -12.41 -23.17
C THR A 44 -2.91 -11.43 -22.01
N ILE A 45 -2.55 -11.86 -20.80
CA ILE A 45 -2.61 -11.01 -19.62
C ILE A 45 -1.32 -10.20 -19.53
N TYR A 46 -1.48 -8.88 -19.50
CA TYR A 46 -0.43 -7.93 -19.28
C TYR A 46 -0.55 -7.31 -17.90
N ILE A 47 0.58 -7.04 -17.27
CA ILE A 47 0.68 -6.43 -15.96
C ILE A 47 1.61 -5.22 -16.04
N HIS A 48 1.31 -4.17 -15.28
CA HIS A 48 2.18 -3.01 -15.18
C HIS A 48 3.56 -3.45 -14.67
N LYS A 49 4.63 -3.10 -15.40
CA LYS A 49 6.00 -3.58 -15.11
C LYS A 49 6.48 -3.22 -13.70
N ASP A 50 6.02 -2.08 -13.18
CA ASP A 50 6.37 -1.57 -11.85
C ASP A 50 5.38 -2.05 -10.76
N PHE A 51 4.51 -3.01 -11.06
CA PHE A 51 3.74 -3.69 -10.03
C PHE A 51 4.66 -4.62 -9.21
N PRO A 52 4.45 -4.83 -7.91
CA PRO A 52 3.81 -3.90 -6.98
C PRO A 52 4.81 -2.87 -6.42
N ASN A 53 5.95 -2.62 -7.07
CA ASN A 53 6.92 -1.59 -6.65
C ASN A 53 6.29 -0.21 -6.40
N ILE A 54 5.18 0.13 -7.07
CA ILE A 54 4.41 1.35 -6.79
C ILE A 54 3.88 1.39 -5.35
N TYR A 55 3.49 0.24 -4.78
CA TYR A 55 2.86 0.15 -3.47
C TYR A 55 3.81 -0.31 -2.36
N LYS A 56 4.77 -1.20 -2.67
CA LYS A 56 5.82 -1.63 -1.74
C LYS A 56 6.62 -0.43 -1.22
N ASN A 57 7.01 0.48 -2.10
CA ASN A 57 7.72 1.71 -1.73
C ASN A 57 6.89 2.67 -0.86
N LYS A 58 5.57 2.71 -1.06
CA LYS A 58 4.67 3.55 -0.25
C LYS A 58 4.39 2.94 1.11
N VAL A 59 4.27 1.61 1.20
CA VAL A 59 4.18 0.91 2.49
C VAL A 59 5.46 1.11 3.29
N LEU A 60 6.63 0.91 2.65
CA LEU A 60 7.95 1.18 3.24
C LEU A 60 8.08 2.62 3.73
N LEU A 61 7.75 3.61 2.89
CA LEU A 61 7.79 5.02 3.28
C LEU A 61 6.88 5.30 4.48
N CYS A 62 5.66 4.74 4.48
CA CYS A 62 4.72 4.91 5.58
C CYS A 62 5.24 4.28 6.87
N GLU A 63 5.91 3.13 6.80
CA GLU A 63 6.55 2.48 7.94
C GLU A 63 7.74 3.31 8.47
N GLU A 64 8.62 3.79 7.60
CA GLU A 64 9.72 4.68 7.99
C GLU A 64 9.21 5.95 8.69
N LEU A 65 8.19 6.58 8.12
CA LEU A 65 7.55 7.75 8.71
C LEU A 65 6.86 7.39 10.03
N TYR A 66 6.21 6.24 10.11
CA TYR A 66 5.59 5.74 11.33
C TYR A 66 6.61 5.71 12.48
N PHE A 67 7.79 5.11 12.28
CA PHE A 67 8.80 5.03 13.33
C PHE A 67 9.34 6.42 13.72
N LYS A 68 9.49 7.34 12.75
CA LYS A 68 9.87 8.74 13.02
C LYS A 68 8.82 9.49 13.83
N VAL A 69 7.54 9.32 13.52
CA VAL A 69 6.45 9.98 14.25
C VAL A 69 6.26 9.36 15.63
N ARG A 70 6.41 8.04 15.75
CA ARG A 70 6.11 7.28 16.96
C ARG A 70 6.89 7.75 18.19
N VAL A 71 8.11 8.27 18.02
CA VAL A 71 8.96 8.79 19.11
C VAL A 71 8.34 9.99 19.83
N HIS A 72 7.38 10.67 19.22
CA HIS A 72 6.69 11.83 19.80
C HIS A 72 5.46 11.47 20.62
N PHE A 73 5.12 10.19 20.73
CA PHE A 73 3.95 9.69 21.44
C PHE A 73 4.35 8.69 22.53
N LYS A 74 3.53 8.50 23.55
CA LYS A 74 3.78 7.50 24.61
C LYS A 74 3.44 6.08 24.13
N SER A 75 2.29 5.91 23.49
CA SER A 75 1.81 4.62 22.96
C SER A 75 1.35 4.72 21.50
N ASP A 76 1.23 3.58 20.80
CA ASP A 76 0.57 3.51 19.49
C ASP A 76 -0.90 3.97 19.60
N TYR A 77 -1.52 3.75 20.76
CA TYR A 77 -2.88 4.20 21.06
C TYR A 77 -2.97 5.72 21.11
N ASP A 78 -2.02 6.40 21.77
CA ASP A 78 -1.97 7.87 21.83
C ASP A 78 -1.75 8.48 20.44
N MET A 79 -0.85 7.86 19.67
CA MET A 79 -0.62 8.24 18.28
C MET A 79 -1.89 8.06 17.44
N ALA A 80 -2.58 6.93 17.57
CA ALA A 80 -3.80 6.68 16.83
C ALA A 80 -4.93 7.63 17.27
N LYS A 81 -5.00 8.00 18.55
CA LYS A 81 -5.96 8.99 19.06
C LYS A 81 -5.75 10.37 18.44
N TYR A 82 -4.49 10.73 18.16
CA TYR A 82 -4.16 11.98 17.46
C TYR A 82 -4.51 11.93 15.96
N PHE A 83 -4.12 10.87 15.25
CA PHE A 83 -4.27 10.81 13.79
C PHE A 83 -5.65 10.33 13.30
N ALA A 84 -6.40 9.56 14.09
CA ALA A 84 -7.69 9.01 13.66
C ALA A 84 -8.71 10.08 13.22
N PRO A 85 -8.88 11.21 13.94
CA PRO A 85 -9.75 12.31 13.49
C PRO A 85 -9.29 12.93 12.17
N LEU A 86 -7.98 13.13 11.97
CA LEU A 86 -7.39 13.69 10.75
C LEU A 86 -7.62 12.78 9.54
N MET A 87 -7.63 11.47 9.80
CA MET A 87 -7.91 10.46 8.78
C MET A 87 -9.41 10.28 8.52
N GLY A 88 -10.31 10.77 9.38
CA GLY A 88 -11.73 10.46 9.33
C GLY A 88 -12.02 9.00 9.67
N GLU A 89 -11.21 8.40 10.54
CA GLU A 89 -11.24 6.98 10.88
C GLU A 89 -11.57 6.76 12.36
N LYS A 90 -12.09 5.56 12.68
CA LYS A 90 -12.24 5.16 14.09
C LYS A 90 -10.88 4.80 14.68
N LEU A 91 -10.67 5.16 15.95
CA LEU A 91 -9.43 4.87 16.69
C LEU A 91 -8.97 3.41 16.53
N ILE A 92 -9.86 2.45 16.78
CA ILE A 92 -9.52 1.02 16.70
C ILE A 92 -9.11 0.56 15.30
N ILE A 93 -9.66 1.21 14.25
CA ILE A 93 -9.31 0.91 12.86
C ILE A 93 -7.87 1.37 12.59
N LEU A 94 -7.48 2.54 13.11
CA LEU A 94 -6.14 3.07 12.91
C LEU A 94 -5.09 2.32 13.74
N VAL A 95 -5.40 1.93 14.98
CA VAL A 95 -4.53 1.07 15.80
C VAL A 95 -4.25 -0.26 15.09
N ASN A 96 -5.30 -0.91 14.58
CA ASN A 96 -5.14 -2.14 13.79
C ASN A 96 -4.32 -1.90 12.52
N HIS A 97 -4.43 -0.73 11.90
CA HIS A 97 -3.63 -0.39 10.72
C HIS A 97 -2.15 -0.22 11.06
N PHE A 98 -1.81 0.42 12.18
CA PHE A 98 -0.43 0.51 12.67
C PHE A 98 0.16 -0.87 12.98
N TYR A 99 -0.62 -1.75 13.60
CA TYR A 99 -0.20 -3.13 13.83
C TYR A 99 0.11 -3.86 12.52
N VAL A 100 -0.76 -3.74 11.52
CA VAL A 100 -0.54 -4.34 10.18
C VAL A 100 0.68 -3.74 9.49
N LEU A 101 0.94 -2.43 9.62
CA LEU A 101 2.12 -1.77 9.08
C LEU A 101 3.42 -2.33 9.69
N LYS A 102 3.49 -2.48 11.03
CA LYS A 102 4.65 -3.04 11.72
C LYS A 102 5.00 -4.47 11.32
N PHE A 103 3.99 -5.26 10.97
CA PHE A 103 4.16 -6.69 10.71
C PHE A 103 3.98 -7.07 9.23
N TRP A 104 3.98 -6.09 8.32
CA TRP A 104 3.92 -6.32 6.86
C TRP A 104 2.72 -7.17 6.39
N GLN A 105 1.63 -7.18 7.15
CA GLN A 105 0.61 -8.23 6.98
C GLN A 105 -0.34 -8.02 5.79
N SER A 106 -0.39 -6.85 5.15
CA SER A 106 -1.15 -6.72 3.88
C SER A 106 -0.93 -5.43 3.09
N GLU A 107 -0.95 -5.54 1.76
CA GLU A 107 -1.05 -4.44 0.79
C GLU A 107 -2.50 -3.88 0.63
N ARG A 108 -3.47 -4.36 1.42
CA ARG A 108 -4.91 -4.21 1.11
C ARG A 108 -5.50 -2.80 1.28
N LYS A 109 -4.75 -1.79 1.72
CA LYS A 109 -5.30 -0.45 2.05
C LYS A 109 -4.43 0.75 1.63
N ILE A 110 -3.95 0.75 0.38
CA ILE A 110 -3.11 1.80 -0.20
C ILE A 110 -3.64 3.23 0.05
N HIS A 111 -4.93 3.50 -0.12
CA HIS A 111 -5.46 4.85 0.10
C HIS A 111 -5.31 5.32 1.57
N LYS A 112 -5.41 4.40 2.54
CA LYS A 112 -5.17 4.74 3.95
C LYS A 112 -3.68 4.97 4.20
N THR A 113 -2.82 4.13 3.61
CA THR A 113 -1.36 4.29 3.66
C THR A 113 -0.93 5.66 3.11
N LEU A 114 -1.46 6.09 1.97
CA LEU A 114 -1.14 7.39 1.36
C LEU A 114 -1.61 8.56 2.23
N LYS A 115 -2.86 8.52 2.72
CA LYS A 115 -3.36 9.59 3.60
C LYS A 115 -2.56 9.67 4.90
N LEU A 116 -2.14 8.52 5.44
CA LEU A 116 -1.32 8.47 6.65
C LEU A 116 0.09 9.04 6.42
N ILE A 117 0.70 8.77 5.26
CA ILE A 117 1.97 9.41 4.84
C ILE A 117 1.82 10.94 4.89
N ASP A 118 0.78 11.48 4.23
CA ASP A 118 0.57 12.93 4.18
C ASP A 118 0.45 13.54 5.58
N GLU A 119 -0.32 12.90 6.47
CA GLU A 119 -0.48 13.39 7.85
C GLU A 119 0.80 13.25 8.69
N PHE A 120 1.59 12.19 8.49
CA PHE A 120 2.89 12.04 9.15
C PHE A 120 3.88 13.11 8.70
N GLU A 121 3.96 13.39 7.41
CA GLU A 121 4.84 14.44 6.89
C GLU A 121 4.43 15.83 7.40
N LYS A 122 3.12 16.14 7.43
CA LYS A 122 2.60 17.38 8.02
C LYS A 122 2.99 17.51 9.49
N PHE A 123 2.81 16.44 10.26
CA PHE A 123 3.17 16.41 11.68
C PHE A 123 4.67 16.67 11.88
N LEU A 124 5.54 16.00 11.12
CA LEU A 124 7.00 16.17 11.22
C LEU A 124 7.46 17.56 10.77
N LYS A 125 6.82 18.16 9.76
CA LYS A 125 7.10 19.55 9.35
C LYS A 125 6.78 20.56 10.45
N GLY A 126 5.71 20.35 11.21
CA GLY A 126 5.34 21.22 12.35
C GLY A 126 6.20 21.04 13.60
N LYS A 127 7.21 20.15 13.58
CA LYS A 127 8.16 19.90 14.67
C LYS A 127 9.57 20.38 14.37
N LYS A 128 9.84 20.82 13.12
CA LYS A 128 11.03 21.57 12.75
C LYS A 128 10.85 23.04 13.14
#